data_AF-A0A395HYR3-F1
#
_entry.id   AF-A0A395HYR3-F1
#
_cell.length_a   1.000
_cell.length_b   1.000
_cell.length_c   1.000
_cell.angle_alpha   90.00
_cell.angle_beta   90.00
_cell.angle_gamma   90.00
#
_symmetry.space_group_name_H-M   'P 1'
#
loop_
_entity.id
_entity.type
_entity.pdbx_description
1 polymer ?
#
loop_
_entity_poly.entity_id
_entity_poly.type
_entity_poly.pdbx_seq_one_letter_code
_entity_poly.pdbx_strand_id
1 'polypeptide(L)'
;MPFTKTSIEDQCVTQIILRRCHEQPDVTAISAWDGEVAYGELERQSARLATKLLKLGISPKRCVTIVLDKSKWMMVATLGVIRAGGSFLMVDVSHPFERIEKIIRTIAALLLVFSYACVSLVSRLADAIVVIEDVANFAEQSIDDKALRQQHADTTIECLALTVRVDGFTVCNREVLLMLMVGGCLCIPSEDDRNQDLTGFISRHRVNYTFLPPIIASQLDPAAVPTLRVLLLGGHIHRDLSTNGLDQTCPFHAGCDARNVGFSCDYCLWVVEVDNPNHLVPVGAVGELLLQGKGLARGYSADEEIDRRVFLKGADWQARHPLHVYSTFGERLYRTGDLVRYNLDGSIQYISQKDNLIKVDGEEWTPGRSSIT
;
A
#
# COMPACT_ATOMS: atom_id res chain seq x y z
N MET A 1 13.05 -16.46 24.78
CA MET A 1 12.40 -17.53 24.00
C MET A 1 12.78 -17.32 22.54
N PRO A 2 13.38 -18.30 21.86
CA PRO A 2 13.77 -18.12 20.46
C PRO A 2 12.51 -18.18 19.59
N PHE A 3 12.30 -17.16 18.78
CA PHE A 3 11.31 -17.20 17.70
C PHE A 3 11.70 -18.36 16.77
N THR A 4 10.94 -19.45 16.82
CA THR A 4 11.08 -20.55 15.86
C THR A 4 10.82 -20.01 14.47
N LYS A 5 11.81 -20.18 13.60
CA LYS A 5 11.86 -19.84 12.18
C LYS A 5 10.87 -20.72 11.40
N THR A 6 9.58 -20.59 11.66
CA THR A 6 8.53 -21.08 10.76
C THR A 6 8.43 -20.04 9.65
N SER A 7 8.70 -20.43 8.40
CA SER A 7 8.77 -19.51 7.26
C SER A 7 7.47 -18.71 7.13
N ILE A 8 7.52 -17.43 7.51
CA ILE A 8 6.50 -16.44 7.14
C ILE A 8 6.47 -16.27 5.60
N GLU A 9 7.56 -16.66 4.92
CA GLU A 9 7.76 -16.51 3.48
C GLU A 9 6.77 -17.29 2.60
N ASP A 10 6.01 -18.25 3.13
CA ASP A 10 5.04 -19.06 2.36
C ASP A 10 3.57 -18.88 2.80
N GLN A 11 3.29 -17.97 3.73
CA GLN A 11 1.93 -17.76 4.25
C GLN A 11 1.27 -16.55 3.59
N CYS A 12 0.04 -16.72 3.12
CA CYS A 12 -0.75 -15.61 2.58
C CYS A 12 -1.21 -14.69 3.72
N VAL A 13 -1.19 -13.36 3.50
CA VAL A 13 -1.70 -12.34 4.43
C VAL A 13 -3.08 -12.70 4.99
N THR A 14 -3.98 -13.16 4.12
CA THR A 14 -5.34 -13.57 4.51
C THR A 14 -5.32 -14.74 5.49
N GLN A 15 -4.42 -15.71 5.34
CA GLN A 15 -4.34 -16.85 6.27
C GLN A 15 -3.90 -16.40 7.67
N ILE A 16 -2.96 -15.46 7.73
CA ILE A 16 -2.49 -14.90 9.00
C ILE A 16 -3.63 -14.16 9.69
N ILE A 17 -4.39 -13.34 8.95
CA ILE A 17 -5.55 -12.62 9.49
C ILE A 17 -6.66 -13.59 9.93
N LEU A 18 -7.02 -14.58 9.11
CA LEU A 18 -8.06 -15.57 9.47
C LEU A 18 -7.66 -16.39 10.70
N ARG A 19 -6.38 -16.72 10.83
CA ARG A 19 -5.87 -17.34 12.05
C ARG A 19 -6.10 -16.44 13.27
N ARG A 20 -5.82 -15.14 13.17
CA ARG A 20 -6.18 -14.18 14.24
C ARG A 20 -7.67 -14.17 14.50
N CYS A 21 -8.50 -14.23 13.46
CA CYS A 21 -9.95 -14.28 13.63
C CYS A 21 -10.40 -15.46 14.51
N HIS A 22 -9.78 -16.62 14.33
CA HIS A 22 -10.08 -17.82 15.12
C HIS A 22 -9.44 -17.81 16.52
N GLU A 23 -8.25 -17.24 16.67
CA GLU A 23 -7.54 -17.16 17.96
C GLU A 23 -8.20 -16.17 18.94
N GLN A 24 -8.83 -15.10 18.44
CA GLN A 24 -9.41 -14.02 19.26
C GLN A 24 -10.76 -13.51 18.73
N PRO A 25 -11.79 -14.36 18.60
CA PRO A 25 -13.04 -14.02 17.89
C PRO A 25 -13.82 -12.86 18.51
N ASP A 26 -13.73 -12.67 19.83
CA ASP A 26 -14.52 -11.67 20.56
C ASP A 26 -13.78 -10.32 20.69
N VAL A 27 -12.52 -10.23 20.25
CA VAL A 27 -11.74 -8.99 20.30
C VAL A 27 -12.13 -8.08 19.14
N THR A 28 -12.24 -6.77 19.40
CA THR A 28 -12.51 -5.75 18.38
C THR A 28 -11.36 -5.67 17.36
N ALA A 29 -11.65 -6.03 16.11
CA ALA A 29 -10.71 -5.90 14.99
C ALA A 29 -10.75 -4.51 14.37
N ILE A 30 -11.93 -3.90 14.34
CA ILE A 30 -12.17 -2.59 13.71
C ILE A 30 -13.05 -1.76 14.64
N SER A 31 -12.63 -0.55 14.94
CA SER A 31 -13.41 0.47 15.66
C SER A 31 -13.52 1.69 14.75
N ALA A 32 -14.65 1.82 14.06
CA ALA A 32 -14.89 2.89 13.09
C ALA A 32 -16.01 3.82 13.57
N TRP A 33 -16.12 4.99 12.94
CA TRP A 33 -17.20 5.94 13.20
C TRP A 33 -18.61 5.35 12.93
N ASP A 34 -18.72 4.37 12.03
CA ASP A 34 -19.97 3.69 11.68
C ASP A 34 -20.19 2.36 12.45
N GLY A 35 -19.35 2.10 13.47
CA GLY A 35 -19.48 1.01 14.43
C GLY A 35 -18.26 0.10 14.53
N GLU A 36 -18.41 -0.93 15.36
CA GLU A 36 -17.32 -1.86 15.67
C GLU A 36 -17.53 -3.23 15.04
N VAL A 37 -16.43 -3.91 14.71
CA VAL A 37 -16.42 -5.27 14.16
C VAL A 37 -15.41 -6.10 14.94
N ALA A 38 -15.89 -7.16 15.57
CA ALA A 38 -15.03 -8.16 16.21
C ALA A 38 -14.38 -9.07 15.16
N TYR A 39 -13.23 -9.66 15.50
CA TYR A 39 -12.48 -10.58 14.65
C TYR A 39 -13.32 -11.75 14.12
N GLY A 40 -14.20 -12.32 14.95
CA GLY A 40 -15.11 -13.39 14.54
C GLY A 40 -16.21 -12.91 13.58
N GLU A 41 -16.66 -11.66 13.70
CA GLU A 41 -17.61 -11.07 12.75
C GLU A 41 -16.94 -10.72 11.43
N LEU A 42 -15.71 -10.20 11.46
CA LEU A 42 -14.90 -9.94 10.28
C LEU A 42 -14.69 -11.20 9.45
N GLU A 43 -14.44 -12.34 10.11
CA GLU A 43 -14.33 -13.65 9.46
C GLU A 43 -15.64 -14.02 8.75
N ARG A 44 -16.77 -14.03 9.46
CA ARG A 44 -18.06 -14.43 8.90
C ARG A 44 -18.50 -13.54 7.73
N GLN A 45 -18.41 -12.23 7.89
CA GLN A 45 -18.84 -11.29 6.86
C GLN A 45 -17.94 -11.37 5.61
N SER A 46 -16.62 -11.47 5.79
CA SER A 46 -15.70 -11.64 4.66
C SER A 46 -15.92 -12.99 3.94
N ALA A 47 -16.24 -14.06 4.66
CA ALA A 47 -16.57 -15.37 4.07
C ALA A 47 -17.86 -15.34 3.24
N ARG A 48 -18.91 -14.70 3.77
CA ARG A 48 -20.19 -14.49 3.06
C ARG A 48 -20.01 -13.70 1.78
N LEU A 49 -19.24 -12.62 1.84
CA LEU A 49 -18.89 -11.81 0.66
C LEU A 49 -18.10 -12.62 -0.36
N ALA A 50 -17.05 -13.33 0.07
CA ALA A 50 -16.22 -14.15 -0.81
C ALA A 50 -17.05 -15.22 -1.55
N THR A 51 -17.98 -15.89 -0.85
CA THR A 51 -18.90 -16.86 -1.47
C THR A 51 -19.75 -16.24 -2.57
N LYS A 52 -20.26 -15.02 -2.35
CA LYS A 52 -21.03 -14.28 -3.36
C LYS A 52 -20.17 -13.91 -4.56
N LEU A 53 -18.96 -13.42 -4.32
CA LEU A 53 -18.00 -13.04 -5.37
C LEU A 53 -17.56 -14.22 -6.23
N LEU A 54 -17.33 -15.39 -5.62
CA LEU A 54 -17.02 -16.63 -6.35
C LEU A 54 -18.17 -17.04 -7.28
N LYS A 55 -19.43 -16.91 -6.85
CA LYS A 55 -20.61 -17.17 -7.69
C LYS A 55 -20.75 -16.19 -8.86
N LEU A 56 -20.19 -14.99 -8.74
CA LEU A 56 -20.11 -13.99 -9.82
C LEU A 56 -18.89 -14.22 -10.74
N GLY A 57 -18.11 -15.27 -10.49
CA GLY A 57 -16.97 -15.64 -11.33
C GLY A 57 -15.71 -14.83 -11.07
N ILE A 58 -15.52 -14.32 -9.84
CA ILE A 58 -14.22 -13.77 -9.45
C ILE A 58 -13.15 -14.86 -9.48
N SER A 59 -11.97 -14.46 -9.95
CA SER A 59 -10.77 -15.28 -10.10
C SER A 59 -9.55 -14.37 -10.01
N PRO A 60 -8.31 -14.91 -9.89
CA PRO A 60 -7.09 -14.10 -9.80
C PRO A 60 -6.90 -13.07 -10.92
N LYS A 61 -7.44 -13.33 -12.11
CA LYS A 61 -7.34 -12.43 -13.27
C LYS A 61 -8.41 -11.34 -13.31
N ARG A 62 -9.36 -11.32 -12.37
CA ARG A 62 -10.42 -10.30 -12.32
C ARG A 62 -10.21 -9.40 -11.12
N CYS A 63 -10.20 -8.09 -11.39
CA CYS A 63 -10.20 -7.07 -10.37
C CYS A 63 -11.64 -6.78 -9.92
N VAL A 64 -11.80 -6.46 -8.63
CA VAL A 64 -13.02 -5.91 -8.05
C VAL A 64 -12.75 -4.46 -7.70
N THR A 65 -13.52 -3.53 -8.26
CA THR A 65 -13.47 -2.13 -7.81
C THR A 65 -14.37 -1.97 -6.60
N ILE A 66 -13.81 -1.53 -5.48
CA ILE A 66 -14.51 -1.27 -4.22
C ILE A 66 -14.72 0.23 -4.12
N VAL A 67 -15.97 0.68 -4.26
CA VAL A 67 -16.36 2.09 -4.15
C VAL A 67 -17.01 2.32 -2.79
N LEU A 68 -16.27 2.94 -1.88
CA LEU A 68 -16.60 2.99 -0.46
C LEU A 68 -15.97 4.21 0.24
N ASP A 69 -16.74 4.85 1.11
CA ASP A 69 -16.24 5.78 2.13
C ASP A 69 -15.41 5.06 3.19
N LYS A 70 -14.46 5.72 3.83
CA LYS A 70 -13.68 5.10 4.91
C LYS A 70 -14.60 4.66 6.06
N SER A 71 -14.83 3.36 6.21
CA SER A 71 -15.79 2.77 7.16
C SER A 71 -15.36 1.36 7.59
N LYS A 72 -16.05 0.77 8.57
CA LYS A 72 -15.75 -0.60 9.03
C LYS A 72 -15.84 -1.66 7.93
N TRP A 73 -16.64 -1.40 6.90
CA TRP A 73 -16.88 -2.30 5.78
C TRP A 73 -15.72 -2.39 4.80
N MET A 74 -14.77 -1.45 4.88
CA MET A 74 -13.55 -1.44 4.06
C MET A 74 -12.83 -2.78 4.14
N MET A 75 -12.62 -3.30 5.35
CA MET A 75 -11.86 -4.53 5.55
C MET A 75 -12.68 -5.78 5.30
N VAL A 76 -13.98 -5.73 5.50
CA VAL A 76 -14.89 -6.80 5.09
C VAL A 76 -14.81 -6.97 3.56
N ALA A 77 -14.86 -5.86 2.82
CA ALA A 77 -14.72 -5.81 1.38
C ALA A 77 -13.37 -6.38 0.90
N THR A 78 -12.29 -5.82 1.42
CA THR A 78 -10.91 -6.21 1.09
C THR A 78 -10.68 -7.69 1.35
N LEU A 79 -10.99 -8.19 2.55
CA LEU A 79 -10.82 -9.61 2.86
C LEU A 79 -11.74 -10.50 2.04
N GLY A 80 -12.98 -10.09 1.78
CA GLY A 80 -13.90 -10.85 0.93
C GLY A 80 -13.39 -11.02 -0.50
N VAL A 81 -12.81 -9.97 -1.09
CA VAL A 81 -12.21 -10.05 -2.43
C VAL A 81 -10.96 -10.92 -2.43
N ILE A 82 -10.05 -10.73 -1.47
CA ILE A 82 -8.83 -11.53 -1.41
C ILE A 82 -9.17 -13.02 -1.16
N ARG A 83 -10.16 -13.32 -0.31
CA ARG A 83 -10.70 -14.68 -0.11
C ARG A 83 -11.42 -15.23 -1.34
N ALA A 84 -11.96 -14.40 -2.22
CA ALA A 84 -12.45 -14.88 -3.51
C ALA A 84 -11.30 -15.18 -4.50
N GLY A 85 -10.05 -14.97 -4.09
CA GLY A 85 -8.86 -15.06 -4.94
C GLY A 85 -8.76 -13.92 -5.94
N GLY A 86 -9.52 -12.82 -5.77
CA GLY A 86 -9.50 -11.68 -6.67
C GLY A 86 -8.50 -10.60 -6.25
N SER A 87 -8.16 -9.72 -7.21
CA SER A 87 -7.51 -8.44 -6.92
C SER A 87 -8.55 -7.36 -6.69
N PHE A 88 -8.18 -6.28 -6.00
CA PHE A 88 -9.10 -5.17 -5.76
C PHE A 88 -8.45 -3.81 -6.02
N LEU A 89 -9.29 -2.84 -6.38
CA LEU A 89 -8.95 -1.43 -6.36
C LEU A 89 -9.95 -0.71 -5.45
N MET A 90 -9.46 0.09 -4.50
CA MET A 90 -10.33 0.93 -3.67
C MET A 90 -10.44 2.33 -4.27
N VAL A 91 -11.67 2.84 -4.30
CA VAL A 91 -11.99 4.18 -4.78
C VAL A 91 -12.88 4.87 -3.75
N ASP A 92 -12.43 6.03 -3.26
CA ASP A 92 -13.21 6.86 -2.35
C ASP A 92 -14.38 7.51 -3.10
N VAL A 93 -15.58 7.45 -2.54
CA VAL A 93 -16.80 8.05 -3.13
C VAL A 93 -16.75 9.57 -3.16
N SER A 94 -15.85 10.21 -2.40
CA SER A 94 -15.64 11.65 -2.42
C SER A 94 -15.06 12.17 -3.74
N HIS A 95 -14.54 11.28 -4.61
CA HIS A 95 -14.00 11.68 -5.90
C HIS A 95 -15.11 12.12 -6.86
N PRO A 96 -14.83 13.09 -7.75
CA PRO A 96 -15.76 13.45 -8.82
C PRO A 96 -16.16 12.23 -9.66
N PHE A 97 -17.43 12.18 -10.05
CA PHE A 97 -18.00 11.04 -10.77
C PHE A 97 -17.19 10.71 -12.04
N GLU A 98 -16.75 11.73 -12.79
CA GLU A 98 -15.98 11.53 -14.02
C GLU A 98 -14.65 10.79 -13.77
N ARG A 99 -14.05 10.99 -12.59
CA ARG A 99 -12.83 10.29 -12.18
C ARG A 99 -13.13 8.83 -11.85
N ILE A 100 -14.21 8.57 -11.09
CA ILE A 100 -14.64 7.21 -10.75
C ILE A 100 -15.00 6.44 -12.03
N GLU A 101 -15.76 7.05 -12.94
CA GLU A 101 -16.12 6.47 -14.23
C GLU A 101 -14.89 6.11 -15.06
N LYS A 102 -13.92 7.04 -15.17
CA LYS A 102 -12.68 6.79 -15.91
C LYS A 102 -11.93 5.59 -15.35
N ILE A 103 -11.78 5.50 -14.02
CA ILE A 103 -11.11 4.39 -13.35
C ILE A 103 -11.82 3.06 -13.65
N ILE A 104 -13.15 3.01 -13.49
CA ILE A 104 -13.92 1.78 -13.69
C ILE A 104 -13.79 1.30 -15.15
N ARG A 105 -13.91 2.22 -16.13
CA ARG A 105 -13.80 1.90 -17.56
C ARG A 105 -12.42 1.35 -17.93
N THR A 106 -11.36 1.81 -17.28
CA THR A 106 -9.99 1.33 -17.56
C THR A 106 -9.77 -0.12 -17.08
N ILE A 107 -10.45 -0.54 -16.02
CA ILE A 107 -10.14 -1.81 -15.33
C ILE A 107 -11.08 -2.95 -15.76
N ALA A 108 -12.26 -2.64 -16.31
CA ALA A 108 -13.27 -3.63 -16.70
C ALA A 108 -13.58 -4.65 -15.57
N ALA A 109 -13.76 -4.13 -14.36
CA ALA A 109 -13.91 -4.88 -13.12
C ALA A 109 -15.36 -5.17 -12.73
N LEU A 110 -15.56 -6.20 -11.89
CA LEU A 110 -16.77 -6.33 -11.09
C LEU A 110 -16.81 -5.17 -10.07
N LEU A 111 -17.98 -4.58 -9.83
CA LEU A 111 -18.11 -3.43 -8.94
C LEU A 111 -18.76 -3.81 -7.61
N LEU A 112 -18.10 -3.49 -6.51
CA LEU A 112 -18.62 -3.59 -5.14
C LEU A 112 -18.93 -2.17 -4.63
N VAL A 113 -20.15 -1.97 -4.17
CA VAL A 113 -20.68 -0.66 -3.77
C VAL A 113 -21.09 -0.70 -2.31
N PHE A 114 -20.81 0.36 -1.56
CA PHE A 114 -21.15 0.45 -0.15
C PHE A 114 -22.64 0.74 0.08
N SER A 115 -23.14 1.84 -0.49
CA SER A 115 -24.51 2.32 -0.25
C SER A 115 -25.40 2.15 -1.48
N TYR A 116 -26.67 1.80 -1.24
CA TYR A 116 -27.73 1.81 -2.27
C TYR A 116 -27.83 3.15 -3.01
N ALA A 117 -27.52 4.27 -2.37
CA ALA A 117 -27.55 5.59 -2.99
C ALA A 117 -26.57 5.72 -4.18
N CYS A 118 -25.46 4.97 -4.15
CA CYS A 118 -24.45 4.99 -5.20
C CYS A 118 -24.78 4.04 -6.36
N VAL A 119 -25.76 3.14 -6.22
CA VAL A 119 -26.08 2.13 -7.24
C VAL A 119 -26.56 2.77 -8.54
N SER A 120 -27.43 3.77 -8.46
CA SER A 120 -27.95 4.47 -9.65
C SER A 120 -26.81 5.13 -10.44
N LEU A 121 -25.87 5.74 -9.73
CA LEU A 121 -24.69 6.44 -10.27
C LEU A 121 -23.81 5.49 -11.10
N VAL A 122 -23.61 4.26 -10.62
CA VAL A 122 -22.64 3.32 -11.20
C VAL A 122 -23.27 2.17 -12.00
N SER A 123 -24.61 2.07 -12.01
CA SER A 123 -25.38 1.04 -12.75
C SER A 123 -25.02 0.90 -14.22
N ARG A 124 -24.53 1.98 -14.85
CA ARG A 124 -24.13 2.03 -16.26
C ARG A 124 -22.65 1.69 -16.50
N LEU A 125 -21.88 1.46 -15.45
CA LEU A 125 -20.42 1.38 -15.50
C LEU A 125 -19.87 -0.04 -15.30
N ALA A 126 -20.67 -0.98 -14.79
CA ALA A 126 -20.20 -2.31 -14.43
C ALA A 126 -21.17 -3.42 -14.86
N ASP A 127 -20.60 -4.57 -15.22
CA ASP A 127 -21.36 -5.76 -15.66
C ASP A 127 -22.12 -6.44 -14.51
N ALA A 128 -21.64 -6.27 -13.27
CA ALA A 128 -22.33 -6.71 -12.08
C ALA A 128 -21.96 -5.84 -10.87
N ILE A 129 -22.97 -5.64 -10.01
CA ILE A 129 -22.90 -4.80 -8.81
C ILE A 129 -23.21 -5.65 -7.60
N VAL A 130 -22.40 -5.53 -6.56
CA VAL A 130 -22.65 -6.11 -5.24
C VAL A 130 -22.77 -4.97 -4.24
N VAL A 131 -23.85 -4.94 -3.47
CA VAL A 131 -24.02 -4.00 -2.36
C VAL A 131 -23.54 -4.66 -1.08
N ILE A 132 -22.61 -4.03 -0.36
CA ILE A 132 -22.00 -4.66 0.82
C ILE A 132 -22.85 -4.56 2.08
N GLU A 133 -23.77 -3.58 2.16
CA GLU A 133 -24.79 -3.51 3.22
C GLU A 133 -25.64 -4.80 3.29
N ASP A 134 -25.74 -5.56 2.19
CA ASP A 134 -26.45 -6.84 2.13
C ASP A 134 -25.62 -8.05 2.56
N VAL A 135 -24.35 -7.89 2.95
CA VAL A 135 -23.48 -9.03 3.27
C VAL A 135 -24.07 -9.93 4.36
N ALA A 136 -24.79 -9.35 5.31
CA ALA A 136 -25.50 -10.10 6.34
C ALA A 136 -26.56 -11.06 5.76
N ASN A 137 -27.11 -10.78 4.58
CA ASN A 137 -28.14 -11.57 3.90
C ASN A 137 -27.55 -12.63 2.95
N PHE A 138 -26.24 -12.61 2.70
CA PHE A 138 -25.61 -13.59 1.81
C PHE A 138 -25.50 -14.95 2.48
N ALA A 139 -25.67 -16.01 1.68
CA ALA A 139 -25.64 -17.39 2.17
C ALA A 139 -24.31 -17.71 2.84
N GLU A 140 -24.38 -18.30 4.04
CA GLU A 140 -23.24 -18.77 4.79
C GLU A 140 -22.83 -20.15 4.25
N GLN A 141 -21.66 -20.24 3.63
CA GLN A 141 -21.10 -21.49 3.13
C GLN A 141 -19.63 -21.55 3.51
N SER A 142 -19.17 -22.73 3.94
CA SER A 142 -17.75 -22.96 4.17
C SER A 142 -17.03 -22.93 2.83
N ILE A 143 -16.12 -21.97 2.65
CA ILE A 143 -15.22 -21.95 1.50
C ILE A 143 -14.13 -22.99 1.78
N ASP A 144 -13.85 -23.88 0.83
CA ASP A 144 -12.78 -24.88 1.00
C ASP A 144 -11.41 -24.18 0.99
N ASP A 145 -10.80 -24.07 2.18
CA ASP A 145 -9.49 -23.46 2.41
C ASP A 145 -8.37 -24.05 1.54
N LYS A 146 -8.51 -25.29 1.03
CA LYS A 146 -7.53 -25.88 0.10
C LYS A 146 -7.54 -25.22 -1.28
N ALA A 147 -8.70 -24.83 -1.80
CA ALA A 147 -8.80 -24.16 -3.10
C ALA A 147 -8.23 -22.73 -3.04
N LEU A 148 -8.49 -22.03 -1.91
CA LEU A 148 -7.90 -20.73 -1.58
C LEU A 148 -6.36 -20.78 -1.51
N ARG A 149 -5.79 -21.82 -0.89
CA ARG A 149 -4.33 -21.99 -0.74
C ARG A 149 -3.56 -21.99 -2.06
N GLN A 150 -4.11 -22.61 -3.11
CA GLN A 150 -3.44 -22.70 -4.41
C GLN A 150 -3.53 -21.39 -5.21
N GLN A 151 -4.60 -20.60 -5.03
CA GLN A 151 -4.80 -19.32 -5.71
C GLN A 151 -4.01 -18.16 -5.07
N HIS A 152 -3.76 -18.20 -3.76
CA HIS A 152 -3.21 -17.09 -2.97
C HIS A 152 -1.69 -16.88 -3.05
N ALA A 153 -0.93 -17.88 -3.54
CA ALA A 153 0.52 -17.75 -3.71
C ALA A 153 0.89 -16.64 -4.70
N ASP A 154 0.01 -16.38 -5.68
CA ASP A 154 0.17 -15.33 -6.69
C ASP A 154 -0.42 -13.97 -6.26
N THR A 155 -1.43 -13.97 -5.38
CA THR A 155 -2.24 -12.77 -5.02
C THR A 155 -1.62 -11.91 -3.91
N THR A 156 -0.76 -12.48 -3.07
CA THR A 156 -0.09 -11.75 -1.97
C THR A 156 0.84 -10.64 -2.50
N ILE A 157 1.29 -10.75 -3.76
CA ILE A 157 2.06 -9.72 -4.47
C ILE A 157 1.16 -8.87 -5.41
N GLU A 158 0.01 -9.40 -5.88
CA GLU A 158 -0.91 -8.67 -6.79
C GLU A 158 -1.68 -7.54 -6.12
N CYS A 159 -2.15 -7.73 -4.88
CA CYS A 159 -2.97 -6.72 -4.19
C CYS A 159 -2.18 -5.47 -3.78
N LEU A 160 -0.84 -5.56 -3.74
CA LEU A 160 0.03 -4.39 -3.55
C LEU A 160 0.25 -3.61 -4.86
N ALA A 161 0.06 -4.28 -6.01
CA ALA A 161 0.49 -3.82 -7.33
C ALA A 161 -0.57 -3.06 -8.13
N LEU A 162 -1.87 -3.31 -7.90
CA LEU A 162 -2.94 -2.61 -8.63
C LEU A 162 -3.31 -1.27 -7.97
N THR A 163 -2.30 -0.45 -7.75
CA THR A 163 -2.46 0.91 -7.24
C THR A 163 -2.61 1.84 -8.44
N VAL A 164 -3.84 2.00 -8.94
CA VAL A 164 -4.16 3.14 -9.81
C VAL A 164 -4.06 4.40 -8.96
N ARG A 165 -3.41 5.45 -9.47
CA ARG A 165 -3.25 6.77 -8.79
C ARG A 165 -4.60 7.33 -8.33
N VAL A 166 -4.97 7.01 -7.10
CA VAL A 166 -6.07 7.62 -6.37
C VAL A 166 -5.43 8.38 -5.22
N ASP A 167 -5.53 9.71 -5.27
CA ASP A 167 -4.97 10.57 -4.24
C ASP A 167 -5.49 10.10 -2.87
N GLY A 168 -4.57 9.71 -1.97
CA GLY A 168 -4.89 9.39 -0.58
C GLY A 168 -5.05 7.90 -0.19
N PHE A 169 -4.84 6.93 -1.09
CA PHE A 169 -5.07 5.50 -0.77
C PHE A 169 -3.87 4.55 -0.91
N THR A 170 -2.73 5.03 -1.42
CA THR A 170 -1.67 4.13 -1.88
C THR A 170 -0.79 3.55 -0.76
N VAL A 171 -0.75 4.19 0.42
CA VAL A 171 0.08 3.75 1.56
C VAL A 171 -0.72 2.93 2.59
N CYS A 172 -2.04 2.83 2.45
CA CYS A 172 -2.90 2.31 3.53
C CYS A 172 -3.09 0.79 3.54
N ASN A 173 -3.08 0.10 2.39
CA ASN A 173 -3.47 -1.32 2.37
C ASN A 173 -2.48 -2.23 3.13
N ARG A 174 -1.17 -1.99 2.98
CA ARG A 174 -0.15 -2.78 3.68
C ARG A 174 -0.20 -2.57 5.19
N GLU A 175 -0.23 -1.32 5.64
CA GLU A 175 -0.32 -0.97 7.06
C GLU A 175 -1.59 -1.51 7.71
N VAL A 176 -2.73 -1.35 7.05
CA VAL A 176 -4.01 -1.83 7.57
C VAL A 176 -4.03 -3.37 7.67
N LEU A 177 -3.54 -4.07 6.64
CA LEU A 177 -3.44 -5.54 6.68
C LEU A 177 -2.44 -6.01 7.74
N LEU A 178 -1.30 -5.32 7.88
CA LEU A 178 -0.30 -5.61 8.91
C LEU A 178 -0.89 -5.50 10.32
N MET A 179 -1.68 -4.45 10.60
CA MET A 179 -2.37 -4.29 11.88
C MET A 179 -3.28 -5.47 12.21
N LEU A 180 -4.02 -5.98 11.23
CA LEU A 180 -4.87 -7.17 11.42
C LEU A 180 -4.05 -8.46 11.57
N MET A 181 -2.93 -8.60 10.87
CA MET A 181 -2.03 -9.76 10.99
C MET A 181 -1.42 -9.89 12.39
N VAL A 182 -1.09 -8.78 13.04
CA VAL A 182 -0.56 -8.77 14.41
C VAL A 182 -1.64 -8.85 15.48
N GLY A 183 -2.92 -8.85 15.09
CA GLY A 183 -4.06 -8.93 16.01
C GLY A 183 -4.48 -7.59 16.62
N GLY A 184 -4.06 -6.47 16.02
CA GLY A 184 -4.40 -5.12 16.46
C GLY A 184 -5.85 -4.72 16.17
N CYS A 185 -6.20 -3.48 16.54
CA CYS A 185 -7.49 -2.88 16.25
C CYS A 185 -7.29 -1.72 15.27
N LEU A 186 -8.00 -1.75 14.15
CA LEU A 186 -8.01 -0.67 13.17
C LEU A 186 -9.00 0.41 13.60
N CYS A 187 -8.51 1.62 13.89
CA CYS A 187 -9.34 2.76 14.22
C CYS A 187 -9.61 3.62 12.97
N ILE A 188 -10.88 3.79 12.58
CA ILE A 188 -11.27 4.56 11.39
C ILE A 188 -12.03 5.82 11.81
N PRO A 189 -11.41 7.02 11.73
CA PRO A 189 -12.08 8.27 12.05
C PRO A 189 -13.15 8.65 11.02
N SER A 190 -14.14 9.42 11.47
CA SER A 190 -15.08 10.08 10.58
C SER A 190 -14.38 11.13 9.72
N GLU A 191 -15.07 11.69 8.72
CA GLU A 191 -14.54 12.84 7.98
C GLU A 191 -14.35 14.07 8.88
N ASP A 192 -15.30 14.32 9.78
CA ASP A 192 -15.21 15.43 10.73
C ASP A 192 -14.04 15.26 11.70
N ASP A 193 -13.85 14.06 12.27
CA ASP A 193 -12.69 13.77 13.11
C ASP A 193 -11.38 14.02 12.34
N ARG A 194 -11.28 13.56 11.08
CA ARG A 194 -10.07 13.75 10.26
C ARG A 194 -9.75 15.22 10.00
N ASN A 195 -10.78 16.02 9.75
CA ASN A 195 -10.62 17.41 9.31
C ASN A 195 -10.58 18.42 10.46
N GLN A 196 -11.20 18.09 11.60
CA GLN A 196 -11.45 19.04 12.69
C GLN A 196 -10.89 18.59 14.04
N ASP A 197 -10.85 17.28 14.35
CA ASP A 197 -10.49 16.79 15.70
C ASP A 197 -9.70 15.46 15.69
N LEU A 198 -8.63 15.41 14.89
CA LEU A 198 -7.81 14.20 14.78
C LEU A 198 -7.12 13.88 16.11
N THR A 199 -6.65 14.90 16.81
CA THR A 199 -6.03 14.77 18.14
C THR A 199 -7.00 14.17 19.16
N GLY A 200 -8.24 14.67 19.21
CA GLY A 200 -9.27 14.12 20.08
C GLY A 200 -9.62 12.68 19.71
N PHE A 201 -9.70 12.36 18.42
CA PHE A 201 -9.92 10.98 17.97
C PHE A 201 -8.80 10.04 18.46
N ILE A 202 -7.53 10.41 18.25
CA ILE A 202 -6.36 9.63 18.71
C ILE A 202 -6.46 9.38 20.22
N SER A 203 -6.79 10.41 21.01
CA SER A 203 -6.92 10.28 22.46
C SER A 203 -8.10 9.40 22.88
N ARG A 204 -9.29 9.60 22.30
CA ARG A 204 -10.51 8.82 22.61
C ARG A 204 -10.33 7.34 22.33
N HIS A 205 -9.77 7.02 21.16
CA HIS A 205 -9.52 5.64 20.74
C HIS A 205 -8.18 5.09 21.27
N ARG A 206 -7.42 5.89 22.03
CA ARG A 206 -6.13 5.52 22.62
C ARG A 206 -5.16 4.95 21.59
N VAL A 207 -5.14 5.54 20.40
CA VAL A 207 -4.30 5.09 19.28
C VAL A 207 -2.84 5.14 19.72
N ASN A 208 -2.11 4.05 19.46
CA ASN A 208 -0.72 3.87 19.87
C ASN A 208 0.26 3.72 18.68
N TYR A 209 -0.29 3.56 17.49
CA TYR A 209 0.41 3.44 16.22
C TYR A 209 -0.37 4.19 15.15
N THR A 210 0.29 5.05 14.37
CA THR A 210 -0.36 5.71 13.23
C THR A 210 0.66 6.07 12.14
N PHE A 211 0.16 6.17 10.91
CA PHE A 211 0.89 6.70 9.76
C PHE A 211 0.23 8.00 9.32
N LEU A 212 0.99 9.10 9.26
CA LEU A 212 0.45 10.41 8.89
C LEU A 212 1.36 11.14 7.89
N PRO A 213 0.79 11.94 6.98
CA PRO A 213 1.58 12.88 6.22
C PRO A 213 2.27 13.89 7.14
N PRO A 214 3.54 14.28 6.88
CA PRO A 214 4.28 15.24 7.69
C PRO A 214 3.51 16.53 8.04
N ILE A 215 2.68 17.05 7.12
CA ILE A 215 1.91 18.27 7.37
C ILE A 215 0.85 18.06 8.45
N ILE A 216 0.24 16.88 8.52
CA ILE A 216 -0.76 16.53 9.52
C ILE A 216 -0.08 16.18 10.85
N ALA A 217 1.01 15.41 10.78
CA ALA A 217 1.79 15.07 11.96
C ALA A 217 2.33 16.30 12.70
N SER A 218 2.77 17.34 11.97
CA SER A 218 3.28 18.58 12.57
C SER A 218 2.21 19.42 13.28
N GLN A 219 0.92 19.12 13.08
CA GLN A 219 -0.19 19.78 13.76
C GLN A 219 -0.59 19.09 15.07
N LEU A 220 -0.04 17.90 15.35
CA LEU A 220 -0.34 17.18 16.60
C LEU A 220 0.47 17.76 17.75
N ASP A 221 -0.20 18.05 18.87
CA ASP A 221 0.46 18.32 20.15
C ASP A 221 0.78 16.98 20.84
N PRO A 222 2.07 16.62 21.04
CA PRO A 222 2.45 15.37 21.69
C PRO A 222 1.87 15.21 23.10
N ALA A 223 1.66 16.30 23.83
CA ALA A 223 1.08 16.26 25.17
C ALA A 223 -0.41 15.85 25.14
N ALA A 224 -1.10 16.11 24.03
CA ALA A 224 -2.51 15.77 23.83
C ALA A 224 -2.73 14.33 23.35
N VAL A 225 -1.69 13.63 22.90
CA VAL A 225 -1.76 12.24 22.40
C VAL A 225 -0.79 11.29 23.12
N PRO A 226 -0.84 11.19 24.47
CA PRO A 226 0.16 10.47 25.25
C PRO A 226 0.17 8.95 25.04
N THR A 227 -0.86 8.39 24.40
CA THR A 227 -0.92 6.96 24.05
C THR A 227 -0.16 6.63 22.79
N LEU A 228 0.14 7.62 21.93
CA LEU A 228 0.80 7.43 20.66
C LEU A 228 2.28 7.11 20.87
N ARG A 229 2.68 5.87 20.56
CA ARG A 229 4.06 5.38 20.78
C ARG A 229 4.87 5.35 19.49
N VAL A 230 4.21 5.08 18.37
CA VAL A 230 4.83 4.96 17.05
C VAL A 230 4.06 5.85 16.08
N LEU A 231 4.78 6.79 15.48
CA LEU A 231 4.28 7.66 14.42
C LEU A 231 5.17 7.45 13.20
N LEU A 232 4.61 6.87 12.15
CA LEU A 232 5.25 6.77 10.85
C LEU A 232 4.84 7.97 9.99
N LEU A 233 5.78 8.48 9.19
CA LEU A 233 5.55 9.61 8.31
C LEU A 233 5.71 9.19 6.85
N GLY A 234 4.81 9.63 5.99
CA GLY A 234 4.97 9.45 4.55
C GLY A 234 3.83 10.06 3.73
N GLY A 235 3.95 10.04 2.41
CA GLY A 235 2.95 10.62 1.50
C GLY A 235 3.22 12.06 1.06
N HIS A 236 4.25 12.73 1.58
CA HIS A 236 4.73 14.03 1.05
C HIS A 236 6.12 13.97 0.40
N ILE A 237 6.85 12.88 0.59
CA ILE A 237 8.21 12.70 0.06
C ILE A 237 8.15 11.55 -0.96
N HIS A 238 7.93 11.96 -2.21
CA HIS A 238 7.96 11.22 -3.49
C HIS A 238 6.82 10.26 -3.80
N ARG A 239 6.12 10.63 -4.88
CA ARG A 239 4.89 10.02 -5.43
C ARG A 239 5.01 8.52 -5.73
N ASP A 240 6.23 7.99 -5.89
CA ASP A 240 6.48 6.62 -6.33
C ASP A 240 7.28 5.77 -5.32
N LEU A 241 7.85 6.35 -4.26
CA LEU A 241 8.55 5.60 -3.19
C LEU A 241 7.56 5.03 -2.17
N SER A 242 6.52 5.80 -1.82
CA SER A 242 5.51 5.37 -0.85
C SER A 242 4.57 4.28 -1.40
N THR A 243 4.45 4.17 -2.73
CA THR A 243 3.61 3.15 -3.40
C THR A 243 4.34 1.81 -3.60
N ASN A 244 5.68 1.84 -3.59
CA ASN A 244 6.52 0.66 -3.75
C ASN A 244 7.22 0.25 -2.44
N GLY A 245 6.60 0.52 -1.29
CA GLY A 245 7.02 -0.03 0.01
C GLY A 245 8.36 0.47 0.57
N LEU A 246 8.81 1.67 0.18
CA LEU A 246 9.79 2.40 0.97
C LEU A 246 9.08 3.12 2.11
N ASP A 247 8.84 2.39 3.20
CA ASP A 247 8.48 3.03 4.46
C ASP A 247 9.69 3.80 4.95
N GLN A 248 9.55 5.11 5.11
CA GLN A 248 10.49 5.86 5.91
C GLN A 248 10.33 5.40 7.36
N THR A 249 11.08 4.38 7.76
CA THR A 249 11.32 4.06 9.16
C THR A 249 12.39 5.02 9.70
N CYS A 250 12.14 6.33 9.57
CA CYS A 250 12.93 7.33 10.25
C CYS A 250 12.27 7.55 11.62
N PRO A 251 12.83 7.01 12.73
CA PRO A 251 12.43 7.50 14.04
C PRO A 251 12.82 8.96 14.12
N PHE A 252 11.84 9.85 13.98
CA PHE A 252 12.04 11.30 14.03
C PHE A 252 12.61 11.64 15.41
N HIS A 253 13.93 11.81 15.47
CA HIS A 253 14.60 12.51 16.55
C HIS A 253 14.68 13.97 16.13
N ALA A 254 14.43 14.91 17.03
CA ALA A 254 14.62 16.32 16.75
C ALA A 254 16.03 16.56 16.17
N GLY A 255 16.13 17.03 14.92
CA GLY A 255 17.39 17.29 14.21
C GLY A 255 17.70 16.41 12.99
N CYS A 256 16.85 15.45 12.60
CA CYS A 256 17.04 14.68 11.37
C CYS A 256 16.71 15.49 10.09
N ASP A 257 17.52 15.36 9.03
CA ASP A 257 17.23 15.95 7.72
C ASP A 257 16.02 15.24 7.10
N ALA A 258 14.93 15.99 6.84
CA ALA A 258 13.69 15.46 6.28
C ALA A 258 13.86 14.83 4.89
N ARG A 259 14.97 15.13 4.19
CA ARG A 259 15.31 14.50 2.91
C ARG A 259 16.03 13.15 3.09
N ASN A 260 16.42 12.77 4.30
CA ASN A 260 16.94 11.45 4.57
C ASN A 260 15.77 10.46 4.68
N VAL A 261 15.63 9.62 3.66
CA VAL A 261 14.58 8.60 3.52
C VAL A 261 14.88 7.38 4.41
N GLY A 262 16.12 7.25 4.90
CA GLY A 262 16.52 6.16 5.79
C GLY A 262 16.94 4.91 5.01
N PHE A 263 16.62 3.75 5.57
CA PHE A 263 16.97 2.44 5.03
C PHE A 263 15.74 1.71 4.54
N SER A 264 15.91 0.83 3.54
CA SER A 264 14.83 -0.04 3.08
C SER A 264 14.67 -1.27 3.97
N CYS A 265 13.43 -1.67 4.21
CA CYS A 265 13.09 -2.91 4.91
C CYS A 265 12.79 -4.09 3.96
N ASP A 266 12.19 -3.81 2.79
CA ASP A 266 11.61 -4.84 1.91
C ASP A 266 12.26 -4.94 0.52
N TYR A 267 13.07 -3.94 0.15
CA TYR A 267 13.71 -3.82 -1.16
C TYR A 267 15.21 -3.62 -1.04
N CYS A 268 15.94 -4.10 -2.03
CA CYS A 268 17.31 -3.65 -2.26
C CYS A 268 17.26 -2.36 -3.09
N LEU A 269 17.95 -1.35 -2.60
CA LEU A 269 18.03 -0.05 -3.24
C LEU A 269 19.30 0.01 -4.08
N TRP A 270 19.21 0.54 -5.27
CA TRP A 270 20.35 0.72 -6.15
C TRP A 270 20.36 2.14 -6.68
N VAL A 271 21.52 2.78 -6.65
CA VAL A 271 21.67 4.13 -7.21
C VAL A 271 22.52 3.99 -8.46
N VAL A 272 21.93 4.33 -9.60
CA VAL A 272 22.54 4.18 -10.93
C VAL A 272 22.69 5.53 -11.61
N GLU A 273 23.50 5.56 -12.66
CA GLU A 273 23.60 6.73 -13.52
C GLU A 273 22.23 7.03 -14.18
N VAL A 274 21.84 8.30 -14.21
CA VAL A 274 20.48 8.75 -14.54
C VAL A 274 20.02 8.27 -15.92
N ASP A 275 20.92 8.18 -16.89
CA ASP A 275 20.62 7.73 -18.25
C ASP A 275 21.21 6.36 -18.59
N ASN A 276 21.82 5.69 -17.61
CA ASN A 276 22.40 4.37 -17.79
C ASN A 276 22.18 3.47 -16.55
N PRO A 277 21.07 2.70 -16.51
CA PRO A 277 20.78 1.82 -15.38
C PRO A 277 21.75 0.65 -15.22
N ASN A 278 22.64 0.42 -16.20
CA ASN A 278 23.70 -0.60 -16.11
C ASN A 278 24.98 -0.08 -15.44
N HIS A 279 24.97 1.13 -14.88
CA HIS A 279 26.13 1.69 -14.20
C HIS A 279 25.75 2.16 -12.79
N LEU A 280 26.29 1.50 -11.77
CA LEU A 280 26.16 1.94 -10.37
C LEU A 280 27.02 3.18 -10.14
N VAL A 281 26.48 4.17 -9.43
CA VAL A 281 27.26 5.34 -9.02
C VAL A 281 27.99 5.09 -7.68
N PRO A 282 29.13 5.75 -7.43
CA PRO A 282 29.81 5.68 -6.13
C PRO A 282 28.93 6.20 -4.98
N VAL A 283 29.20 5.72 -3.76
CA VAL A 283 28.57 6.25 -2.53
C VAL A 283 28.76 7.77 -2.46
N GLY A 284 27.68 8.51 -2.16
CA GLY A 284 27.66 9.97 -2.12
C GLY A 284 27.38 10.66 -3.46
N ALA A 285 27.53 9.98 -4.60
CA ALA A 285 27.16 10.52 -5.90
C ALA A 285 25.63 10.49 -6.08
N VAL A 286 25.11 11.48 -6.81
CA VAL A 286 23.69 11.56 -7.16
C VAL A 286 23.42 10.67 -8.36
N GLY A 287 22.37 9.86 -8.28
CA GLY A 287 21.90 9.01 -9.37
C GLY A 287 20.42 8.67 -9.24
N GLU A 288 19.89 7.94 -10.21
CA GLU A 288 18.51 7.46 -10.19
C GLU A 288 18.37 6.26 -9.25
N LEU A 289 17.30 6.25 -8.45
CA LEU A 289 16.99 5.15 -7.56
C LEU A 289 16.23 4.03 -8.31
N LEU A 290 16.78 2.82 -8.24
CA LEU A 290 16.11 1.59 -8.64
C LEU A 290 15.76 0.74 -7.41
N LEU A 291 14.59 0.11 -7.46
CA LEU A 291 14.13 -0.85 -6.45
C LEU A 291 14.23 -2.28 -6.98
N GLN A 292 14.72 -3.20 -6.16
CA GLN A 292 14.75 -4.64 -6.44
C GLN A 292 14.06 -5.39 -5.31
N GLY A 293 13.10 -6.26 -5.61
CA GLY A 293 12.52 -7.12 -4.60
C GLY A 293 11.22 -7.81 -4.99
N LYS A 294 10.79 -8.74 -4.13
CA LYS A 294 9.57 -9.51 -4.34
C LYS A 294 8.30 -8.66 -4.25
N GLY A 295 8.36 -7.50 -3.59
CA GLY A 295 7.24 -6.56 -3.49
C GLY A 295 7.02 -5.69 -4.73
N LEU A 296 7.79 -5.84 -5.82
CA LEU A 296 7.60 -5.03 -7.02
C LEU A 296 6.27 -5.37 -7.71
N ALA A 297 5.52 -4.33 -8.10
CA ALA A 297 4.31 -4.47 -8.88
C ALA A 297 4.57 -5.20 -10.20
N ARG A 298 3.66 -6.09 -10.63
CA ARG A 298 3.85 -6.91 -11.84
C ARG A 298 4.06 -6.07 -13.09
N GLY A 299 3.35 -4.95 -13.17
CA GLY A 299 3.43 -4.04 -14.29
C GLY A 299 2.17 -3.20 -14.47
N TYR A 300 2.20 -2.30 -15.45
CA TYR A 300 1.05 -1.50 -15.87
C TYR A 300 0.23 -2.24 -16.92
N SER A 301 -0.94 -2.75 -16.54
CA SER A 301 -1.78 -3.58 -17.41
C SER A 301 -2.38 -2.85 -18.62
N ALA A 302 -2.45 -1.52 -18.57
CA ALA A 302 -3.07 -0.69 -19.60
C ALA A 302 -2.07 -0.13 -20.63
N ASP A 303 -0.76 -0.20 -20.35
CA ASP A 303 0.27 0.47 -21.16
C ASP A 303 1.60 -0.29 -21.10
N GLU A 304 1.84 -1.15 -22.10
CA GLU A 304 3.07 -1.94 -22.23
C GLU A 304 4.33 -1.09 -22.50
N GLU A 305 4.17 0.14 -22.98
CA GLU A 305 5.31 1.03 -23.24
C GLU A 305 5.81 1.64 -21.92
N ILE A 306 4.89 2.15 -21.10
CA ILE A 306 5.22 2.60 -19.73
C ILE A 306 5.82 1.45 -18.93
N ASP A 307 5.20 0.26 -19.01
CA ASP A 307 5.67 -0.92 -18.29
C ASP A 307 7.13 -1.26 -18.59
N ARG A 308 7.50 -1.36 -19.88
CA ARG A 308 8.88 -1.65 -20.31
C ARG A 308 9.86 -0.54 -19.95
N ARG A 309 9.39 0.70 -19.86
CA ARG A 309 10.24 1.85 -19.51
C ARG A 309 10.61 1.85 -18.03
N VAL A 310 9.69 1.44 -17.16
CA VAL A 310 9.85 1.52 -15.70
C VAL A 310 10.25 0.20 -15.04
N PHE A 311 9.85 -0.95 -15.60
CA PHE A 311 10.28 -2.27 -15.12
C PHE A 311 11.37 -2.85 -16.00
N LEU A 312 12.59 -2.89 -15.47
CA LEU A 312 13.73 -3.49 -16.15
C LEU A 312 13.79 -4.98 -15.82
N LYS A 313 14.14 -5.81 -16.82
CA LYS A 313 14.30 -7.25 -16.63
C LYS A 313 15.54 -7.64 -15.81
N GLY A 314 16.48 -6.71 -15.68
CA GLY A 314 17.71 -6.83 -14.92
C GLY A 314 18.76 -5.85 -15.44
N ALA A 315 19.94 -5.88 -14.83
CA ALA A 315 21.10 -5.08 -15.16
C ALA A 315 22.40 -5.89 -15.04
N ASP A 316 23.40 -5.57 -15.86
CA ASP A 316 24.63 -6.35 -15.99
C ASP A 316 25.41 -6.48 -14.67
N TRP A 317 25.33 -5.46 -13.82
CA TRP A 317 26.01 -5.44 -12.53
C TRP A 317 25.37 -6.39 -11.50
N GLN A 318 24.10 -6.77 -11.65
CA GLN A 318 23.45 -7.71 -10.71
C GLN A 318 24.14 -9.08 -10.74
N ALA A 319 24.52 -9.56 -11.93
CA ALA A 319 25.22 -10.84 -12.11
C ALA A 319 26.66 -10.83 -11.56
N ARG A 320 27.27 -9.64 -11.44
CA ARG A 320 28.66 -9.46 -10.97
C ARG A 320 28.73 -9.07 -9.50
N HIS A 321 27.59 -8.82 -8.85
CA HIS A 321 27.57 -8.31 -7.49
C HIS A 321 28.02 -9.40 -6.49
N PRO A 322 29.03 -9.13 -5.65
CA PRO A 322 29.68 -10.16 -4.82
C PRO A 322 28.81 -10.71 -3.67
N LEU A 323 27.67 -10.07 -3.39
CA LEU A 323 26.76 -10.46 -2.31
C LEU A 323 25.61 -11.32 -2.86
N HIS A 324 25.69 -12.63 -2.63
CA HIS A 324 24.64 -13.61 -2.95
C HIS A 324 23.30 -13.36 -2.25
N VAL A 325 23.26 -12.52 -1.20
CA VAL A 325 22.00 -12.14 -0.52
C VAL A 325 21.01 -11.49 -1.50
N TYR A 326 21.49 -10.90 -2.61
CA TYR A 326 20.62 -10.25 -3.58
C TYR A 326 19.97 -11.19 -4.60
N SER A 327 20.46 -12.43 -4.74
CA SER A 327 19.82 -13.40 -5.65
C SER A 327 18.44 -13.85 -5.17
N THR A 328 18.13 -13.69 -3.88
CA THR A 328 16.79 -14.04 -3.34
C THR A 328 15.72 -12.99 -3.66
N PHE A 329 16.10 -11.79 -4.12
CA PHE A 329 15.17 -10.69 -4.43
C PHE A 329 14.66 -10.69 -5.88
N GLY A 330 15.18 -11.59 -6.72
CA GLY A 330 14.84 -11.68 -8.15
C GLY A 330 15.57 -10.63 -9.00
N GLU A 331 15.50 -10.75 -10.32
CA GLU A 331 16.29 -9.90 -11.23
C GLU A 331 15.58 -8.59 -11.62
N ARG A 332 14.25 -8.52 -11.48
CA ARG A 332 13.45 -7.38 -11.93
C ARG A 332 13.78 -6.13 -11.11
N LEU A 333 13.95 -5.00 -11.80
CA LEU A 333 14.20 -3.69 -11.21
C LEU A 333 13.05 -2.74 -11.56
N TYR A 334 12.74 -1.82 -10.67
CA TYR A 334 11.79 -0.74 -10.90
C TYR A 334 12.48 0.62 -10.85
N ARG A 335 12.28 1.44 -11.89
CA ARG A 335 12.72 2.84 -11.95
C ARG A 335 11.73 3.73 -11.24
N THR A 336 12.20 4.36 -10.16
CA THR A 336 11.39 5.32 -9.40
C THR A 336 11.29 6.68 -10.09
N GLY A 337 12.27 7.03 -10.93
CA GLY A 337 12.43 8.38 -11.45
C GLY A 337 12.92 9.41 -10.40
N ASP A 338 13.23 8.97 -9.18
CA ASP A 338 13.77 9.81 -8.13
C ASP A 338 15.30 9.82 -8.18
N LEU A 339 15.87 11.02 -8.01
CA LEU A 339 17.29 11.25 -7.86
C LEU A 339 17.65 11.27 -6.39
N VAL A 340 18.58 10.40 -6.02
CA VAL A 340 19.02 10.18 -4.64
C VAL A 340 20.52 10.02 -4.58
N ARG A 341 21.06 9.93 -3.36
CA ARG A 341 22.42 9.46 -3.11
C ARG A 341 22.47 8.60 -1.86
N TYR A 342 23.47 7.73 -1.80
CA TYR A 342 23.85 7.09 -0.55
C TYR A 342 24.56 8.08 0.39
N ASN A 343 24.13 8.11 1.65
CA ASN A 343 24.93 8.63 2.74
C ASN A 343 25.99 7.59 3.15
N LEU A 344 27.01 8.04 3.90
CA LEU A 344 28.11 7.17 4.33
C LEU A 344 27.68 6.05 5.28
N ASP A 345 26.59 6.25 6.01
CA ASP A 345 25.97 5.25 6.89
C ASP A 345 25.10 4.25 6.11
N GLY A 346 24.97 4.41 4.79
CA GLY A 346 24.16 3.57 3.91
C GLY A 346 22.70 4.01 3.79
N SER A 347 22.29 5.09 4.47
CA SER A 347 20.93 5.61 4.32
C SER A 347 20.78 6.33 2.98
N ILE A 348 19.54 6.45 2.50
CA ILE A 348 19.24 7.17 1.25
C ILE A 348 18.86 8.61 1.54
N GLN A 349 19.55 9.52 0.86
CA GLN A 349 19.21 10.94 0.83
C GLN A 349 18.50 11.26 -0.48
N TYR A 350 17.28 11.78 -0.38
CA TYR A 350 16.55 12.31 -1.51
C TYR A 350 17.12 13.66 -1.99
N ILE A 351 17.16 13.86 -3.31
CA ILE A 351 17.64 15.08 -3.95
C ILE A 351 16.53 15.76 -4.76
N SER A 352 16.00 15.11 -5.79
CA SER A 352 14.99 15.68 -6.69
C SER A 352 14.31 14.62 -7.56
N GLN A 353 13.29 14.98 -8.33
CA GLN A 353 12.66 14.09 -9.31
C GLN A 353 13.32 14.34 -10.67
N LYS A 354 13.56 13.28 -11.45
CA LYS A 354 14.19 13.37 -12.77
C LYS A 354 13.43 14.34 -13.70
N ASP A 355 12.10 14.29 -13.68
CA ASP A 355 11.25 15.15 -14.53
C ASP A 355 11.22 16.63 -14.09
N ASN A 356 11.70 16.96 -12.88
CA ASN A 356 11.76 18.33 -12.36
C ASN A 356 13.10 19.03 -12.65
N LEU A 357 14.01 18.42 -13.41
CA LEU A 357 15.21 19.08 -13.90
C LEU A 357 14.83 20.09 -14.99
N ILE A 358 14.59 21.34 -14.59
CA ILE A 358 14.42 22.45 -15.54
C ILE A 358 15.79 22.70 -16.18
N LYS A 359 15.93 22.37 -17.47
CA LYS A 359 17.04 22.84 -18.30
C LYS A 359 16.86 24.33 -18.55
N VAL A 360 17.57 25.17 -17.78
CA VAL A 360 17.77 26.58 -18.12
C VAL A 360 19.13 26.65 -18.83
N ASP A 361 19.10 27.00 -20.12
CA ASP A 361 20.26 27.38 -20.94
C ASP A 361 21.43 26.39 -21.01
N GLY A 362 21.15 25.11 -21.25
CA GLY A 362 22.16 24.16 -21.76
C GLY A 362 23.22 23.68 -20.76
N GLU A 363 23.16 24.09 -19.49
CA GLU A 363 23.93 23.51 -18.39
C GLU A 363 23.02 22.81 -17.38
N GLU A 364 23.43 21.62 -16.94
CA GLU A 364 22.74 20.86 -15.89
C GLU A 364 22.92 21.55 -14.54
N TRP A 365 21.85 22.15 -14.01
CA TRP A 365 21.88 22.74 -12.68
C TRP A 365 21.57 21.69 -11.60
N THR A 366 22.53 21.42 -10.73
CA THR A 366 22.34 20.67 -9.48
C THR A 366 22.24 21.63 -8.29
N PRO A 367 21.19 21.56 -7.45
CA PRO A 367 21.15 22.34 -6.21
C PRO A 367 22.17 21.77 -5.22
N GLY A 368 23.31 22.44 -5.03
CA GLY A 368 24.29 22.02 -4.01
C GLY A 368 25.70 22.57 -4.07
N ARG A 369 26.08 23.40 -5.05
CA ARG A 369 27.37 24.11 -5.03
C ARG A 369 27.18 25.61 -4.82
N SER A 370 26.99 26.02 -3.58
CA SER A 370 27.45 27.33 -3.12
C SER A 370 28.88 27.16 -2.58
N SER A 371 29.86 27.30 -3.47
CA SER A 371 31.24 27.55 -3.04
C SER A 371 31.30 28.98 -2.49
N ILE A 372 31.52 29.04 -1.18
CA ILE A 372 32.01 30.23 -0.49
C ILE A 372 33.33 30.64 -1.14
N THR A 373 33.35 31.82 -1.77
CA THR A 373 34.42 32.82 -1.69
C THR A 373 33.89 34.14 -2.22
#